data_AF-A0A7S1X7I8-F1
#
_entry.id   AF-A0A7S1X7I8-F1
#
_cell.length_a   1.000
_cell.length_b   1.000
_cell.length_c   1.000
_cell.angle_alpha   90.00
_cell.angle_beta   90.00
_cell.angle_gamma   90.00
#
_symmetry.space_group_name_H-M   'P 1'
#
loop_
_entity.id
_entity.type
_entity.pdbx_description
1 polymer ?
#
loop_
_entity_poly.entity_id
_entity_poly.type
_entity_poly.pdbx_seq_one_letter_code
_entity_poly.pdbx_strand_id
1 'polypeptide(L)'
;AALDAAAWENCGRCKIHLVSGDIKKTITGKKKSQGAFDVLFVGAHFVHLLQKDHGLLETAKPGAPLAVETGDNLLFLGKGPVAEFRKKIAEFATEAGWSAHDSSPG
;
A
#
# COMPACT_ATOMS: atom_id res chain seq x y z
N ALA A 1 5.30 29.97 -5.47
CA ALA A 1 5.05 30.48 -6.83
C ALA A 1 5.62 29.55 -7.92
N ALA A 2 6.94 29.37 -8.05
CA ALA A 2 7.53 28.49 -9.07
C ALA A 2 7.25 26.99 -8.84
N LEU A 3 7.30 26.54 -7.58
CA LEU A 3 6.87 25.20 -7.17
C LEU A 3 5.39 24.94 -7.48
N ASP A 4 4.54 25.97 -7.34
CA ASP A 4 3.11 25.84 -7.60
C ASP A 4 2.85 25.66 -9.10
N ALA A 5 3.49 26.47 -9.96
CA ALA A 5 3.33 26.35 -11.41
C ALA A 5 3.78 24.98 -11.95
N ALA A 6 4.92 24.48 -11.49
CA ALA A 6 5.42 23.15 -11.89
C ALA A 6 4.57 22.00 -11.31
N ALA A 7 4.08 22.13 -10.07
CA ALA A 7 3.16 21.16 -9.48
C ALA A 7 1.84 21.11 -10.27
N TRP A 8 1.28 22.26 -10.64
CA TRP A 8 0.07 22.35 -11.45
C TRP A 8 0.24 21.72 -12.84
N GLU A 9 1.35 21.98 -13.52
CA GLU A 9 1.64 21.38 -14.84
C GLU A 9 1.77 19.85 -14.75
N ASN A 10 2.44 19.36 -13.70
CA ASN A 10 2.64 17.93 -13.48
C ASN A 10 1.35 17.22 -13.04
N CYS A 11 0.54 17.83 -12.16
CA CYS A 11 -0.75 17.30 -11.74
C CYS A 11 -1.74 17.23 -12.90
N GLY A 12 -1.68 18.15 -13.87
CA GLY A 12 -2.54 18.14 -15.06
C GLY A 12 -2.37 16.90 -15.96
N ARG A 13 -1.26 16.16 -15.80
CA ARG A 13 -0.99 14.90 -16.53
C ARG A 13 -1.39 13.65 -15.74
N CYS A 14 -1.74 13.81 -14.46
CA CYS A 14 -2.15 12.72 -13.61
C CYS A 14 -3.59 12.29 -13.93
N LYS A 15 -3.80 11.00 -14.15
CA LYS A 15 -5.14 10.41 -14.27
C LYS A 15 -5.46 9.68 -12.98
N ILE A 16 -6.46 10.19 -12.26
CA ILE A 16 -6.94 9.56 -11.03
C ILE A 16 -8.08 8.63 -11.39
N HIS A 17 -7.91 7.35 -11.08
CA HIS A 17 -8.94 6.33 -11.24
C HIS A 17 -9.47 5.96 -9.86
N LEU A 18 -10.71 6.33 -9.59
CA LEU A 18 -11.41 5.94 -8.36
C LEU A 18 -12.17 4.64 -8.61
N VAL A 19 -11.91 3.65 -7.77
CA VAL A 19 -12.52 2.33 -7.87
C VAL A 19 -13.14 1.99 -6.51
N SER A 20 -14.39 1.56 -6.51
CA SER A 20 -15.13 1.22 -5.30
C SER A 20 -15.63 -0.23 -5.32
N GLY A 21 -15.92 -0.76 -4.13
CA GLY A 21 -16.40 -2.12 -3.95
C GLY A 21 -15.28 -3.10 -3.60
N ASP A 22 -15.55 -4.38 -3.82
CA ASP A 22 -14.62 -5.46 -3.49
C ASP A 22 -13.34 -5.37 -4.35
N ILE A 23 -12.22 -5.06 -3.69
CA ILE A 23 -10.89 -4.92 -4.31
C ILE A 23 -10.48 -6.19 -5.06
N LYS A 24 -10.87 -7.38 -4.58
CA LYS A 24 -10.57 -8.64 -5.26
C LYS A 24 -11.28 -8.74 -6.60
N LYS A 25 -12.50 -8.24 -6.70
CA LYS A 25 -13.26 -8.25 -7.95
C LYS A 25 -12.81 -7.18 -8.93
N THR A 26 -12.30 -6.06 -8.43
CA THR A 26 -12.02 -4.86 -9.24
C THR A 26 -10.55 -4.70 -9.62
N ILE A 27 -9.62 -5.06 -8.74
CA ILE A 27 -8.17 -4.87 -8.90
C ILE A 27 -7.43 -6.20 -8.81
N THR A 28 -7.33 -6.82 -7.63
CA THR A 28 -6.34 -7.89 -7.39
C THR A 28 -6.68 -9.21 -8.07
N GLY A 29 -7.95 -9.51 -8.30
CA GLY A 29 -8.39 -10.68 -9.09
C GLY A 29 -8.46 -10.43 -10.60
N LYS A 30 -8.12 -9.23 -11.08
CA LYS A 30 -8.12 -8.94 -12.52
C LYS A 30 -6.76 -9.27 -13.13
N LYS A 31 -6.77 -10.10 -14.19
CA LYS A 31 -5.57 -10.42 -14.99
C LYS A 31 -4.84 -9.18 -15.51
N LYS A 32 -5.57 -8.15 -15.94
CA LYS A 32 -4.98 -6.90 -16.45
C LYS A 32 -4.20 -6.08 -15.42
N SER A 33 -4.43 -6.34 -14.13
CA SER A 33 -3.81 -5.60 -13.02
C SER A 33 -2.58 -6.32 -12.48
N GLN A 34 -2.28 -7.53 -12.96
CA GLN A 34 -1.13 -8.31 -12.53
C GLN A 34 0.16 -7.63 -13.03
N GLY A 35 1.09 -7.34 -12.14
CA GLY A 35 2.32 -6.60 -12.46
C GLY A 35 2.08 -5.19 -13.03
N ALA A 36 0.97 -4.55 -12.69
CA ALA A 36 0.61 -3.24 -13.25
C ALA A 36 1.16 -2.07 -12.42
N PHE A 37 1.37 -2.25 -11.11
CA PHE A 37 1.68 -1.15 -10.20
C PHE A 37 3.18 -1.07 -9.88
N ASP A 38 3.75 0.12 -10.09
CA ASP A 38 5.14 0.44 -9.77
C ASP A 38 5.37 0.71 -8.28
N VAL A 39 4.33 1.19 -7.57
CA VAL A 39 4.35 1.50 -6.14
C VAL A 39 2.98 1.19 -5.57
N LEU A 40 2.95 0.65 -4.34
CA LEU A 40 1.72 0.35 -3.63
C LEU A 40 1.70 1.06 -2.28
N PHE A 41 0.50 1.46 -1.88
CA PHE A 41 0.23 2.00 -0.55
C PHE A 41 -1.01 1.33 0.03
N VAL A 42 -0.92 0.87 1.27
CA VAL A 42 -2.02 0.25 2.00
C VAL A 42 -2.25 1.02 3.30
N GLY A 43 -3.44 1.62 3.42
CA GLY A 43 -3.87 2.26 4.67
C GLY A 43 -4.15 1.24 5.78
N ALA A 44 -4.12 1.67 7.03
CA ALA A 44 -4.20 0.79 8.19
C ALA A 44 -5.50 -0.05 8.24
N HIS A 45 -6.59 0.47 7.66
CA HIS A 45 -7.89 -0.22 7.60
C HIS A 45 -7.91 -1.37 6.58
N PHE A 46 -6.90 -1.44 5.71
CA PHE A 46 -6.80 -2.38 4.60
C PHE A 46 -5.63 -3.36 4.76
N VAL A 47 -5.02 -3.47 5.94
CA VAL A 47 -3.89 -4.37 6.19
C VAL A 47 -4.20 -5.85 5.93
N HIS A 48 -5.47 -6.25 5.97
CA HIS A 48 -5.91 -7.60 5.58
C HIS A 48 -5.59 -7.92 4.11
N LEU A 49 -5.50 -6.91 3.24
CA LEU A 49 -5.11 -7.10 1.83
C LEU A 49 -3.66 -7.58 1.67
N LEU A 50 -2.83 -7.45 2.71
CA LEU A 50 -1.47 -7.98 2.72
C LEU A 50 -1.44 -9.50 2.74
N GLN A 51 -2.52 -10.15 3.19
CA GLN A 51 -2.58 -11.61 3.22
C GLN A 51 -2.57 -12.19 1.80
N LYS A 52 -1.92 -13.34 1.66
CA LYS A 52 -1.70 -14.03 0.37
C LYS A 52 -2.98 -14.22 -0.45
N ASP A 53 -4.09 -14.54 0.20
CA ASP A 53 -5.36 -14.87 -0.48
C ASP A 53 -6.06 -13.67 -1.15
N HIS A 54 -5.56 -12.45 -0.90
CA HIS A 54 -6.09 -11.22 -1.45
C HIS A 54 -5.42 -10.78 -2.75
N GLY A 55 -4.31 -11.41 -3.15
CA GLY A 55 -3.70 -11.23 -4.47
C GLY A 55 -3.00 -9.89 -4.69
N LEU A 56 -2.63 -9.17 -3.61
CA LEU A 56 -2.05 -7.83 -3.71
C LEU A 56 -0.64 -7.87 -4.30
N LEU A 57 0.20 -8.83 -3.87
CA LEU A 57 1.58 -8.98 -4.33
C LEU A 57 1.65 -9.14 -5.85
N GLU A 58 0.74 -9.91 -6.42
CA GLU A 58 0.73 -10.21 -7.84
C GLU A 58 0.34 -9.01 -8.70
N THR A 59 -0.28 -7.99 -8.11
CA THR A 59 -0.53 -6.71 -8.81
C THR A 59 0.72 -5.83 -8.89
N ALA A 60 1.69 -6.07 -8.02
CA ALA A 60 2.93 -5.31 -7.95
C ALA A 60 3.89 -5.76 -9.07
N LYS A 61 4.58 -4.80 -9.67
CA LYS A 61 5.73 -5.11 -10.53
C LYS A 61 6.86 -5.74 -9.68
N PRO A 62 7.72 -6.59 -10.28
CA PRO A 62 8.90 -7.08 -9.58
C PRO A 62 9.74 -5.91 -9.02
N GLY A 63 9.99 -5.94 -7.71
CA GLY A 63 10.75 -4.89 -7.01
C GLY A 63 9.96 -3.63 -6.65
N ALA A 64 8.66 -3.57 -6.94
CA ALA A 64 7.83 -2.43 -6.56
C ALA A 64 7.77 -2.30 -5.01
N PRO A 65 8.03 -1.11 -4.45
CA PRO A 65 7.90 -0.90 -3.02
C PRO A 65 6.43 -0.87 -2.60
N LEU A 66 6.18 -1.39 -1.40
CA LEU A 66 4.91 -1.30 -0.70
C LEU A 66 5.11 -0.50 0.59
N ALA A 67 4.36 0.59 0.72
CA ALA A 67 4.24 1.33 1.96
C ALA A 67 2.95 0.92 2.68
N VAL A 68 3.04 0.62 3.97
CA VAL A 68 1.88 0.27 4.80
C VAL A 68 1.79 1.28 5.93
N GLU A 69 0.61 1.88 6.08
CA GLU A 69 0.31 2.73 7.22
C GLU A 69 0.25 1.90 8.51
N THR A 70 1.08 2.26 9.48
CA THR A 70 1.20 1.59 10.78
C THR A 70 0.32 2.25 11.84
N GLY A 71 0.27 1.64 13.03
CA GLY A 71 -0.54 2.11 14.15
C GLY A 71 -0.08 3.43 14.78
N ASP A 72 1.07 3.97 14.37
CA ASP A 72 1.71 5.12 15.04
C ASP A 72 0.91 6.41 14.95
N ASN A 73 0.12 6.55 13.87
CA ASN A 73 -0.72 7.71 13.62
C ASN A 73 -2.21 7.41 13.88
N LEU A 74 -2.54 6.23 14.40
CA LEU A 74 -3.92 5.84 14.68
C LEU A 74 -4.35 6.36 16.05
N LEU A 75 -5.11 7.46 16.05
CA LEU A 75 -5.58 8.15 17.25
C LEU A 75 -6.43 7.27 18.19
N PHE A 76 -6.95 6.15 17.69
CA PHE A 76 -7.78 5.20 18.45
C PHE A 76 -6.99 4.04 19.07
N LEU A 77 -5.68 3.93 18.83
CA LEU A 77 -4.83 2.90 19.43
C LEU A 77 -4.00 3.47 20.58
N GLY A 78 -4.06 2.81 21.75
CA GLY A 78 -3.11 3.05 22.83
C GLY A 78 -1.71 2.51 22.49
N LYS A 79 -0.68 2.84 23.29
CA LYS A 79 0.72 2.45 23.02
C LYS A 79 0.97 0.93 22.93
N GLY A 80 0.26 0.12 23.72
CA GLY A 80 0.37 -1.36 23.66
C GLY A 80 -0.10 -1.92 22.31
N PRO A 81 -1.32 -1.59 21.85
CA PRO A 81 -1.86 -2.03 20.57
C PRO A 81 -1.01 -1.70 19.32
N VAL A 82 -0.19 -0.64 19.34
CA VAL A 82 0.63 -0.25 18.18
C VAL A 82 1.71 -1.28 17.86
N ALA A 83 2.40 -1.80 18.87
CA ALA A 83 3.47 -2.78 18.68
C ALA A 83 2.91 -4.11 18.15
N GLU A 84 1.79 -4.57 18.69
CA GLU A 84 1.09 -5.77 18.22
C GLU A 84 0.58 -5.61 16.79
N PHE A 85 0.05 -4.43 16.46
CA PHE A 85 -0.40 -4.12 15.11
C PHE A 85 0.75 -4.15 14.09
N ARG A 86 1.89 -3.52 14.42
CA ARG A 86 3.11 -3.58 13.59
C ARG A 86 3.59 -5.02 13.39
N LYS A 87 3.60 -5.82 14.46
CA LYS A 87 3.95 -7.25 14.38
C LYS A 87 3.02 -7.99 13.43
N LYS A 88 1.71 -7.74 13.51
CA LYS A 88 0.71 -8.38 12.64
C LYS A 88 0.86 -8.00 11.17
N ILE A 89 1.17 -6.73 10.88
CA ILE A 89 1.50 -6.27 9.53
C ILE A 89 2.70 -7.03 8.99
N ALA A 90 3.78 -7.11 9.76
CA ALA A 90 5.00 -7.81 9.35
C ALA A 90 4.76 -9.30 9.10
N GLU A 91 3.96 -9.96 9.95
CA GLU A 91 3.52 -11.34 9.75
C GLU A 91 2.79 -11.52 8.40
N PHE A 92 1.74 -10.73 8.15
CA PHE A 92 0.99 -10.82 6.88
C PHE A 92 1.84 -10.54 5.65
N ALA A 93 2.69 -9.50 5.71
CA ALA A 93 3.56 -9.13 4.62
C ALA A 93 4.55 -10.28 4.31
N THR A 94 5.19 -10.84 5.34
CA THR A 94 6.16 -11.94 5.17
C THR A 94 5.49 -13.20 4.62
N GLU A 95 4.33 -13.58 5.15
CA GLU A 95 3.56 -14.75 4.69
C GLU A 95 3.13 -14.63 3.21
N ALA A 96 2.85 -13.41 2.75
CA ALA A 96 2.53 -13.15 1.36
C ALA A 96 3.75 -13.06 0.44
N GLY A 97 4.97 -13.01 0.98
CA GLY A 97 6.22 -12.97 0.21
C GLY A 97 6.84 -11.59 0.07
N TRP A 98 6.38 -10.60 0.83
CA TRP A 98 7.04 -9.30 0.93
C TRP A 98 8.26 -9.40 1.86
N SER A 99 9.33 -8.69 1.52
CA SER A 99 10.48 -8.51 2.39
C SER A 99 10.50 -7.09 2.95
N ALA A 100 10.77 -6.97 4.26
CA ALA A 100 10.99 -5.67 4.87
C ALA A 100 12.21 -4.99 4.25
N HIS A 101 12.10 -3.69 3.98
CA HIS A 101 13.21 -2.85 3.57
C HIS A 101 13.40 -1.80 4.66
N ASP A 102 14.59 -1.72 5.24
CA ASP A 102 14.92 -0.64 6.16
C ASP A 102 14.84 0.67 5.38
N SER A 103 13.85 1.48 5.71
CA SER A 103 13.72 2.87 5.28
C SER A 103 14.11 3.74 6.47
N SER A 104 15.40 3.72 6.82
CA SER A 104 15.95 4.81 7.63
C SER A 104 15.78 6.09 6.81
N PRO A 105 15.12 7.14 7.31
CA PRO A 105 15.17 8.44 6.67
C PRO A 105 16.64 8.90 6.76
N GLY A 106 17.32 8.89 5.61
CA GLY A 106 18.62 9.54 5.44
C GLY A 106 18.47 11.05 5.43
#